data_AF-A0A497E361-F1
#
_entry.id   AF-A0A497E361-F1
#
_cell.length_a   1.000
_cell.length_b   1.000
_cell.length_c   1.000
_cell.angle_alpha   90.00
_cell.angle_beta   90.00
_cell.angle_gamma   90.00
#
_symmetry.space_group_name_H-M   'P 1'
#
loop_
_entity.id
_entity.type
_entity.pdbx_description
1 polymer ?
#
loop_
_entity_poly.entity_id
_entity_poly.type
_entity_poly.pdbx_seq_one_letter_code
_entity_poly.pdbx_strand_id
1 'polypeptide(L)'
;EERGLCWERVTANLTQVCIWQMDTSSAWVSWPAGVVNFHGAYQYWQWYITGGKAGIKPTGDMARLFELWDKLQVTTDEKERECIAREMTDLHAKNIWIIGTVGEAIQPVVVKNDFRNVPEELISTNSAQTPGNAQTAQFFIKQK
;
A
#
# COMPACT_ATOMS: atom_id res chain seq x y z
N GLU A 1 18.10 0.91 14.08
CA GLU A 1 17.41 -0.01 15.00
C GLU A 1 17.27 -1.38 14.34
N GLU A 2 17.19 -2.44 15.13
CA GLU A 2 16.83 -3.77 14.66
C GLU A 2 15.32 -3.78 14.30
N ARG A 3 14.92 -4.57 13.30
CA ARG A 3 13.58 -4.51 12.71
C ARG A 3 12.48 -4.88 13.71
N GLY A 4 12.70 -5.86 14.58
CA GLY A 4 11.79 -6.25 15.65
C GLY A 4 11.53 -5.11 16.64
N LEU A 5 12.59 -4.43 17.10
CA LEU A 5 12.45 -3.30 18.02
C LEU A 5 11.58 -2.17 17.45
N CYS A 6 11.68 -1.87 16.15
CA CYS A 6 10.84 -0.86 15.50
C CYS A 6 9.34 -1.20 15.66
N TRP A 7 8.96 -2.47 15.41
CA TRP A 7 7.58 -2.91 15.54
C TRP A 7 7.09 -2.87 16.98
N GLU A 8 7.92 -3.28 17.94
CA GLU A 8 7.58 -3.19 19.37
C GLU A 8 7.25 -1.76 19.76
N ARG A 9 8.05 -0.79 19.30
CA ARG A 9 7.82 0.63 19.62
C ARG A 9 6.58 1.19 18.92
N VAL A 10 6.37 0.88 17.64
CA VAL A 10 5.20 1.34 16.88
C VAL A 10 3.90 0.78 17.48
N THR A 11 3.89 -0.52 17.77
CA THR A 11 2.70 -1.18 18.33
C THR A 11 2.40 -0.71 19.77
N ALA A 12 3.44 -0.44 20.56
CA ALA A 12 3.32 0.12 21.91
C ALA A 12 3.08 1.65 21.93
N ASN A 13 2.92 2.31 20.78
CA ASN A 13 2.72 3.75 20.68
C ASN A 13 3.86 4.60 21.29
N LEU A 14 5.09 4.09 21.22
CA LEU A 14 6.31 4.73 21.75
C LEU A 14 7.04 5.58 20.69
N THR A 15 6.37 5.88 19.58
CA THR A 15 6.90 6.65 18.45
C THR A 15 6.07 7.91 18.25
N GLN A 16 6.71 9.08 18.18
CA GLN A 16 6.04 10.33 17.83
C GLN A 16 5.87 10.47 16.31
N VAL A 17 6.89 10.06 15.56
CA VAL A 17 6.90 10.03 14.09
C VAL A 17 7.47 8.68 13.68
N CYS A 18 6.82 8.02 12.71
CA CYS A 18 7.32 6.81 12.08
C CYS A 18 7.71 7.13 10.64
N ILE A 19 8.93 6.77 10.26
CA ILE A 19 9.40 6.86 8.88
C ILE A 19 9.34 5.47 8.29
N TRP A 20 8.63 5.34 7.17
CA TRP A 20 8.50 4.09 6.44
C TRP A 20 8.44 4.37 4.94
N GLN A 21 8.79 3.37 4.13
CA GLN A 21 8.56 3.43 2.69
C GLN A 21 7.07 3.20 2.39
N MET A 22 6.52 3.86 1.39
CA MET A 22 5.18 3.56 0.90
C MET A 22 5.28 2.62 -0.30
N ASP A 23 5.19 1.32 -0.05
CA ASP A 23 5.12 0.29 -1.08
C ASP A 23 3.66 -0.05 -1.43
N THR A 24 3.45 -0.81 -2.51
CA THR A 24 2.12 -1.28 -2.96
C THR A 24 1.08 -0.20 -3.28
N SER A 25 1.51 1.05 -3.49
CA SER A 25 0.63 2.18 -3.84
C SER A 25 -0.20 1.94 -5.11
N SER A 26 0.30 1.13 -6.04
CA SER A 26 -0.42 0.74 -7.27
C SER A 26 -1.59 -0.23 -7.03
N ALA A 27 -1.65 -0.88 -5.86
CA ALA A 27 -2.63 -1.92 -5.54
C ALA A 27 -3.04 -1.86 -4.05
N TRP A 28 -3.18 -0.65 -3.51
CA TRP A 28 -3.42 -0.43 -2.08
C TRP A 28 -4.74 -1.05 -1.58
N VAL A 29 -5.71 -1.32 -2.47
CA VAL A 29 -6.93 -2.02 -2.07
C VAL A 29 -6.65 -3.47 -1.66
N SER A 30 -5.69 -4.13 -2.31
CA SER A 30 -5.27 -5.50 -1.95
C SER A 30 -4.34 -5.52 -0.74
N TRP A 31 -3.58 -4.45 -0.52
CA TRP A 31 -2.69 -4.28 0.62
C TRP A 31 -2.81 -2.85 1.18
N PRO A 32 -3.67 -2.62 2.18
CA PRO A 32 -4.09 -1.27 2.55
C PRO A 32 -3.15 -0.56 3.53
N ALA A 33 -1.90 -1.03 3.60
CA ALA A 33 -0.85 -0.36 4.34
C ALA A 33 -0.60 1.03 3.75
N GLY A 34 -0.50 2.04 4.60
CA GLY A 34 -0.35 3.43 4.15
C GLY A 34 -1.64 4.11 3.67
N VAL A 35 -2.78 3.41 3.60
CA VAL A 35 -4.09 4.03 3.31
C VAL A 35 -5.09 3.91 4.46
N VAL A 36 -5.10 2.79 5.20
CA VAL A 36 -5.93 2.64 6.42
C VAL A 36 -5.14 2.12 7.62
N ASN A 37 -4.04 1.41 7.36
CA ASN A 37 -3.10 0.93 8.36
C ASN A 37 -1.83 1.79 8.29
N PHE A 38 -1.74 2.79 9.18
CA PHE A 38 -0.61 3.72 9.24
C PHE A 38 0.32 3.36 10.39
N HIS A 39 1.61 3.22 10.10
CA HIS A 39 2.62 3.02 11.14
C HIS A 39 2.72 4.22 12.10
N GLY A 40 2.49 5.44 11.61
CA GLY A 40 2.46 6.65 12.44
C GLY A 40 1.19 6.82 13.30
N ALA A 41 0.15 6.00 13.07
CA ALA A 41 -1.12 6.10 13.78
C ALA A 41 -1.71 4.72 14.12
N TYR A 42 -0.82 3.80 14.53
CA TYR A 42 -1.15 2.39 14.73
C TYR A 42 -2.29 2.15 15.73
N GLN A 43 -2.48 3.02 16.71
CA GLN A 43 -3.54 2.90 17.71
C GLN A 43 -4.96 2.93 17.11
N TYR A 44 -5.18 3.65 16.01
CA TYR A 44 -6.47 3.62 15.31
C TYR A 44 -6.68 2.31 14.57
N TRP A 45 -5.63 1.81 13.91
CA TRP A 45 -5.65 0.50 13.26
C TRP A 45 -5.88 -0.63 14.27
N GLN A 46 -5.22 -0.58 15.43
CA GLN A 46 -5.42 -1.52 16.52
C GLN A 46 -6.86 -1.53 17.03
N TRP A 47 -7.48 -0.35 17.15
CA TRP A 47 -8.89 -0.24 17.51
C TRP A 47 -9.79 -0.91 16.48
N TYR A 48 -9.54 -0.65 15.20
CA TYR A 48 -10.31 -1.22 14.09
C TYR A 48 -10.21 -2.76 14.07
N ILE A 49 -8.99 -3.34 14.06
CA ILE A 49 -8.80 -4.80 13.95
C ILE A 49 -9.24 -5.57 15.20
N THR A 50 -9.25 -4.94 16.37
CA THR A 50 -9.67 -5.60 17.63
C THR A 50 -11.16 -5.43 17.92
N GLY A 51 -11.90 -4.71 17.08
CA GLY A 51 -13.30 -4.35 17.35
C GLY A 51 -13.44 -3.49 18.61
N GLY A 52 -12.45 -2.63 18.88
CA GLY A 52 -12.44 -1.69 20.00
C GLY A 52 -11.99 -2.24 21.35
N LYS A 53 -11.41 -3.45 21.41
CA LYS A 53 -10.87 -4.02 22.67
C LYS A 53 -9.54 -3.40 23.09
N ALA A 54 -8.78 -2.87 22.14
CA ALA A 54 -7.53 -2.16 22.37
C ALA A 54 -7.40 -1.01 21.37
N GLY A 55 -6.43 -0.13 21.54
CA GLY A 55 -6.26 1.03 20.66
C GLY A 55 -7.15 2.22 21.03
N ILE A 56 -7.14 3.22 20.16
CA ILE A 56 -7.88 4.48 20.36
C ILE A 56 -9.02 4.54 19.34
N LYS A 57 -10.24 4.82 19.81
CA LYS A 57 -11.40 4.99 18.93
C LYS A 57 -11.17 6.16 17.97
N PRO A 58 -11.22 5.96 16.64
CA PRO A 58 -11.09 7.06 15.69
C PRO A 58 -12.31 7.98 15.76
N THR A 59 -12.10 9.25 15.47
CA THR A 59 -13.14 10.29 15.42
C THR A 59 -12.97 11.16 14.18
N GLY A 60 -14.02 11.85 13.74
CA GLY A 60 -13.95 12.77 12.60
C GLY A 60 -13.52 12.07 11.30
N ASP A 61 -12.65 12.72 10.53
CA ASP A 61 -12.20 12.24 9.22
C ASP A 61 -11.53 10.85 9.27
N MET A 62 -10.84 10.51 10.37
CA MET A 62 -10.28 9.16 10.55
C MET A 62 -11.36 8.10 10.73
N ALA A 63 -12.47 8.41 11.43
CA ALA A 63 -13.58 7.47 11.55
C ALA A 63 -14.26 7.26 10.18
N ARG A 64 -14.44 8.35 9.43
CA ARG A 64 -14.97 8.31 8.06
C ARG A 64 -14.11 7.45 7.14
N LEU A 65 -12.79 7.52 7.26
CA LEU A 65 -11.88 6.68 6.49
C LEU A 65 -12.13 5.18 6.74
N PHE A 66 -12.34 4.76 7.99
CA PHE A 66 -12.68 3.37 8.31
C PHE A 66 -14.05 2.95 7.80
N GLU A 67 -15.06 3.83 7.88
CA GLU A 67 -16.38 3.58 7.30
C GLU A 67 -16.32 3.38 5.77
N LEU A 68 -15.55 4.22 5.09
CA LEU A 68 -15.31 4.10 3.64
C LEU A 68 -14.59 2.81 3.31
N TRP A 69 -13.61 2.43 4.13
CA TRP A 69 -12.89 1.17 3.96
C TRP A 69 -13.81 -0.04 4.11
N ASP A 70 -14.65 -0.08 5.15
CA ASP A 70 -15.65 -1.14 5.34
C ASP A 70 -16.60 -1.22 4.14
N LYS A 71 -17.03 -0.06 3.62
CA LYS A 71 -17.87 0.01 2.43
C LYS A 71 -17.14 -0.54 1.19
N LEU A 72 -15.89 -0.10 0.96
CA LEU A 72 -15.08 -0.51 -0.18
C LEU A 72 -14.90 -2.04 -0.23
N GLN A 73 -14.76 -2.69 0.92
CA GLN A 73 -14.56 -4.13 1.03
C GLN A 73 -15.78 -4.96 0.56
N VAL A 74 -16.99 -4.43 0.72
CA VAL A 74 -18.24 -5.14 0.38
C VAL A 74 -18.88 -4.69 -0.92
N THR A 75 -18.51 -3.51 -1.44
CA THR A 75 -19.00 -3.00 -2.72
C THR A 75 -18.45 -3.84 -3.89
N THR A 76 -19.35 -4.29 -4.76
CA THR A 76 -19.01 -5.09 -5.95
C THR A 76 -19.01 -4.28 -7.24
N ASP A 77 -19.76 -3.18 -7.30
CA ASP A 77 -19.79 -2.28 -8.46
C ASP A 77 -18.47 -1.51 -8.58
N GLU A 78 -17.85 -1.57 -9.75
CA GLU A 78 -16.53 -1.00 -10.01
C GLU A 78 -16.52 0.52 -9.89
N LYS A 79 -17.55 1.19 -10.42
CA LYS A 79 -17.64 2.67 -10.39
C LYS A 79 -17.86 3.16 -8.98
N GLU A 80 -18.69 2.47 -8.20
CA GLU A 80 -18.91 2.78 -6.80
C GLU A 80 -17.62 2.57 -5.99
N ARG A 81 -16.88 1.49 -6.22
CA ARG A 81 -15.56 1.28 -5.59
C ARG A 81 -14.59 2.40 -5.91
N GLU A 82 -14.54 2.85 -7.17
CA GLU A 82 -13.69 3.95 -7.59
C GLU A 82 -14.05 5.26 -6.87
N CYS A 83 -15.34 5.57 -6.77
CA CYS A 83 -15.82 6.75 -6.03
C CYS A 83 -15.41 6.70 -4.55
N ILE A 84 -15.58 5.55 -3.90
CA ILE A 84 -15.18 5.36 -2.49
C ILE A 84 -13.67 5.52 -2.33
N ALA A 85 -12.88 4.86 -3.19
CA ALA A 85 -11.43 4.94 -3.20
C ALA A 85 -10.91 6.38 -3.39
N ARG A 86 -11.60 7.16 -4.24
CA ARG A 86 -11.32 8.57 -4.45
C ARG A 86 -11.60 9.41 -3.21
N GLU A 87 -12.76 9.21 -2.57
CA GLU A 87 -13.11 9.90 -1.32
C GLU A 87 -12.08 9.61 -0.21
N MET A 88 -11.60 8.36 -0.12
CA MET A 88 -10.53 8.01 0.82
C MET A 88 -9.23 8.78 0.51
N THR A 89 -8.87 8.90 -0.76
CA THR A 89 -7.68 9.65 -1.20
C THR A 89 -7.83 11.16 -0.95
N ASP A 90 -9.03 11.71 -1.11
CA ASP A 90 -9.34 13.11 -0.81
C ASP A 90 -9.21 13.42 0.69
N LEU A 91 -9.62 12.48 1.57
CA LEU A 91 -9.41 12.61 3.02
C LEU A 91 -7.92 12.65 3.37
N HIS A 92 -7.12 11.82 2.71
CA HIS A 92 -5.66 11.81 2.86
C HIS A 92 -5.05 13.15 2.45
N ALA A 93 -5.44 13.67 1.28
CA ALA A 93 -4.96 14.95 0.77
C ALA A 93 -5.38 16.13 1.67
N LYS A 94 -6.61 16.10 2.20
CA LYS A 94 -7.14 17.13 3.10
C LYS A 94 -6.40 17.18 4.43
N ASN A 95 -6.10 16.03 5.02
CA ASN A 95 -5.58 15.95 6.39
C ASN A 95 -4.05 15.81 6.48
N ILE A 96 -3.39 15.39 5.39
CA ILE A 96 -1.93 15.21 5.32
C ILE A 96 -1.42 14.32 6.48
N TRP A 97 -2.06 13.17 6.68
CA TRP A 97 -1.64 12.21 7.72
C TRP A 97 -0.27 11.59 7.42
N ILE A 98 0.15 11.60 6.15
CA ILE A 98 1.43 11.08 5.68
C ILE A 98 2.09 12.18 4.84
N ILE A 99 3.38 12.42 5.11
CA ILE A 99 4.20 13.34 4.33
C ILE A 99 5.17 12.50 3.50
N GLY A 100 4.89 12.40 2.20
CA GLY A 100 5.81 11.82 1.23
C GLY A 100 6.93 12.78 0.87
N THR A 101 8.13 12.27 0.61
CA THR A 101 9.28 13.06 0.14
C THR A 101 9.50 12.89 -1.36
N VAL A 102 9.78 11.66 -1.78
CA VAL A 102 9.93 11.22 -3.17
C VAL A 102 9.23 9.87 -3.35
N GLY A 103 8.83 9.55 -4.59
CA GLY A 103 8.17 8.30 -4.94
C GLY A 103 8.64 7.76 -6.29
N GLU A 104 8.09 6.62 -6.70
CA GLU A 104 8.29 6.03 -8.03
C GLU A 104 9.77 5.88 -8.43
N ALA A 105 10.58 5.37 -7.51
CA ALA A 105 11.98 5.05 -7.80
C ALA A 105 12.05 4.02 -8.94
N ILE A 106 12.87 4.31 -9.96
CA ILE A 106 13.09 3.41 -11.09
C ILE A 106 13.69 2.10 -10.59
N GLN A 107 13.08 0.97 -10.99
CA GLN A 107 13.57 -0.38 -10.68
C GLN A 107 14.13 -1.03 -11.95
N PRO A 108 15.42 -0.82 -12.25
CA PRO A 108 16.01 -1.32 -13.50
C PRO A 108 16.16 -2.84 -13.49
N VAL A 109 15.95 -3.46 -14.65
CA VAL A 109 16.17 -4.89 -14.89
C VAL A 109 17.19 -5.04 -16.03
N VAL A 110 18.09 -6.00 -15.90
CA VAL A 110 19.10 -6.29 -16.92
C VAL A 110 18.64 -7.47 -17.78
N VAL A 111 18.59 -7.25 -19.09
CA VAL A 111 18.21 -8.28 -20.08
C VAL A 111 19.36 -8.45 -21.07
N LYS A 112 19.72 -9.71 -21.35
CA LYS A 112 20.77 -10.02 -22.32
C LYS A 112 20.30 -9.69 -23.74
N ASN A 113 21.21 -9.21 -24.59
CA ASN A 113 20.90 -8.80 -25.97
C ASN A 113 20.33 -9.89 -26.87
N ASP A 114 20.40 -11.18 -26.53
CA ASP A 114 19.77 -12.28 -27.28
C ASP A 114 18.52 -12.85 -26.57
N PHE A 115 18.22 -12.38 -25.37
CA PHE A 115 17.02 -12.71 -24.63
C PHE A 115 15.90 -11.76 -25.09
N ARG A 116 14.78 -12.33 -25.53
CA ARG A 116 13.72 -11.64 -26.25
C ARG A 116 12.37 -11.87 -25.61
N ASN A 117 11.44 -11.01 -26.02
CA ASN A 117 10.06 -10.96 -25.53
C ASN A 117 9.91 -10.50 -24.07
N VAL A 118 10.89 -9.75 -23.55
CA VAL A 118 10.78 -9.07 -22.25
C VAL A 118 10.18 -7.68 -22.49
N PRO A 119 9.08 -7.31 -21.80
CA PRO A 119 8.51 -5.96 -21.89
C PRO A 119 9.51 -4.87 -21.46
N GLU A 120 9.48 -3.72 -22.12
CA GLU A 120 10.33 -2.57 -21.78
C GLU A 120 9.89 -1.89 -20.48
N GLU A 121 8.58 -1.87 -20.21
CA GLU A 121 7.98 -1.23 -19.04
C GLU A 121 7.07 -2.20 -18.30
N LEU A 122 7.23 -2.26 -16.98
CA LEU A 122 6.40 -3.06 -16.08
C LEU A 122 6.25 -2.34 -14.74
N ILE A 123 5.06 -2.45 -14.15
CA ILE A 123 4.89 -2.14 -12.73
C ILE A 123 5.63 -3.21 -11.95
N SER A 124 6.57 -2.77 -11.12
CA SER A 124 7.35 -3.66 -10.27
C SER A 124 6.80 -3.61 -8.85
N THR A 125 6.05 -4.66 -8.49
CA THR A 125 5.41 -4.79 -7.17
C THR A 125 5.03 -6.23 -6.90
N ASN A 126 4.99 -6.61 -5.62
CA ASN A 126 4.59 -7.96 -5.21
C ASN A 126 3.13 -8.26 -5.57
N SER A 127 2.23 -7.27 -5.48
CA SER A 127 0.82 -7.44 -5.84
C SER A 127 0.61 -7.77 -7.32
N ALA A 128 1.51 -7.30 -8.19
CA ALA A 128 1.55 -7.63 -9.61
C ALA A 128 2.40 -8.88 -9.90
N GLN A 129 2.94 -9.53 -8.86
CA GLN A 129 3.74 -10.75 -8.94
C GLN A 129 4.99 -10.61 -9.82
N THR A 130 5.62 -9.43 -9.92
CA THR A 130 6.82 -9.23 -10.76
C THR A 130 7.94 -10.23 -10.42
N PRO A 131 8.55 -10.93 -11.40
CA PRO A 131 8.43 -10.76 -12.85
C PRO A 131 7.30 -11.56 -13.54
N GLY A 132 6.43 -12.23 -12.80
CA GLY A 132 5.28 -12.99 -13.33
C GLY A 132 4.34 -12.17 -14.23
N ASN A 133 4.09 -10.89 -13.92
CA ASN A 133 3.34 -9.98 -14.81
C ASN A 133 4.01 -9.74 -16.17
N ALA A 134 5.28 -10.08 -16.33
CA ALA A 134 5.97 -10.04 -17.62
C ALA A 134 5.62 -11.23 -18.53
N GLN A 135 4.80 -12.17 -18.04
CA GLN A 135 4.48 -13.43 -18.72
C GLN A 135 5.74 -14.20 -19.10
N THR A 136 6.57 -14.56 -18.12
CA THR A 136 7.90 -15.14 -18.38
C THR A 136 7.92 -16.40 -19.24
N ALA A 137 6.79 -17.11 -19.35
CA ALA A 137 6.63 -18.30 -20.20
C ALA A 137 6.81 -18.03 -21.71
N GLN A 138 6.59 -16.80 -22.17
CA GLN A 138 6.79 -16.40 -23.57
C GLN A 138 8.20 -15.88 -23.87
N PHE A 139 9.09 -15.83 -22.89
CA PHE A 139 10.47 -15.39 -23.08
C PHE A 139 11.26 -16.44 -23.87
N PHE A 140 12.18 -15.98 -24.73
CA PHE A 140 13.02 -16.89 -25.51
C PHE A 140 14.42 -16.34 -25.77
N ILE A 141 15.36 -17.23 -26.04
CA ILE A 141 16.70 -16.89 -26.52
C ILE A 141 16.69 -17.00 -28.04
N LYS A 142 17.02 -15.90 -28.74
CA LYS A 142 17.16 -15.88 -30.19
C LYS A 142 18.30 -16.82 -30.61
N GLN A 143 17.98 -17.81 -31.45
CA GLN A 143 18.99 -18.67 -32.07
C GLN A 143 19.80 -17.86 -33.10
N LYS A 144 21.07 -18.21 -33.26
CA LYS A 144 21.98 -17.56 -34.23
C LYS A 144 21.52 -17.75 -35.66
#